data_AF-A0A2I0QM89-F1
#
_entry.id   AF-A0A2I0QM89-F1
#
_cell.length_a   1.000
_cell.length_b   1.000
_cell.length_c   1.000
_cell.angle_alpha   90.00
_cell.angle_beta   90.00
_cell.angle_gamma   90.00
#
_symmetry.space_group_name_H-M   'P 1'
#
loop_
_entity.id
_entity.type
_entity.pdbx_description
1 polymer ?
#
loop_
_entity_poly.entity_id
_entity_poly.type
_entity_poly.pdbx_seq_one_letter_code
_entity_poly.pdbx_strand_id
1 'polypeptide(L)'
;PANAEIVLEGYVNPGERKLEGPFGDHTGYYSSVDYYPVFHVTCITHRQNPVYAATVTGIPPMEDAYIGKATERLFLPFIKILIPEINDINLPVEGVFHNLCVVSINKKYPGHAKKVMFALWGLGQMMFTKIIIVVDADVNVQNIEDVLWVTGSRVEPKRDVVIIENAPADALENASEFKFLSSKMGIDATRKWKEEVNKELNLEVAEMSEEIKKRVDEKWDKFEFG
;
A
#
# COMPACT_ATOMS: atom_id res chain seq x y z
N PRO A 1 29.08 8.10 0.69
CA PRO A 1 29.70 6.85 1.22
C PRO A 1 31.10 6.66 0.62
N ALA A 2 32.07 6.11 1.35
CA ALA A 2 33.44 5.93 0.82
C ALA A 2 33.50 4.99 -0.41
N ASN A 3 32.55 4.07 -0.52
CA ASN A 3 32.44 3.11 -1.62
C ASN A 3 31.48 3.55 -2.74
N ALA A 4 31.13 4.84 -2.82
CA ALA A 4 30.27 5.34 -3.89
C ALA A 4 30.98 5.28 -5.25
N GLU A 5 30.23 5.00 -6.32
CA GLU A 5 30.76 5.01 -7.69
C GLU A 5 31.01 6.45 -8.18
N ILE A 6 30.04 7.33 -7.97
CA ILE A 6 30.05 8.74 -8.35
C ILE A 6 29.42 9.57 -7.21
N VAL A 7 30.02 10.71 -6.88
CA VAL A 7 29.50 11.69 -5.93
C VAL A 7 29.44 13.05 -6.61
N LEU A 8 28.28 13.72 -6.51
CA LEU A 8 28.08 15.09 -6.95
C LEU A 8 28.08 15.99 -5.71
N GLU A 9 29.01 16.94 -5.66
CA GLU A 9 29.13 17.92 -4.58
C GLU A 9 28.70 19.29 -5.10
N GLY A 10 28.07 20.09 -4.24
CA GLY A 10 27.46 21.33 -4.68
C GLY A 10 26.63 22.01 -3.60
N TYR A 11 25.77 22.92 -4.03
CA TYR A 11 24.87 23.66 -3.16
C TYR A 11 23.53 23.94 -3.85
N VAL A 12 22.54 24.31 -3.04
CA VAL A 12 21.24 24.80 -3.49
C VAL A 12 21.08 26.23 -2.96
N ASN A 13 20.81 27.18 -3.86
CA ASN A 13 20.51 28.55 -3.44
C ASN A 13 19.06 28.65 -2.99
N PRO A 14 18.78 29.12 -1.76
CA PRO A 14 17.40 29.36 -1.33
C PRO A 14 16.69 30.31 -2.29
N GLY A 15 15.51 29.91 -2.78
CA GLY A 15 14.67 30.71 -3.66
C GLY A 15 14.97 30.56 -5.16
N GLU A 16 16.11 30.00 -5.56
CA GLU A 16 16.38 29.68 -6.96
C GLU A 16 15.64 28.40 -7.36
N ARG A 17 14.75 28.50 -8.36
CA ARG A 17 13.96 27.37 -8.85
C ARG A 17 13.90 27.36 -10.37
N LYS A 18 13.80 26.17 -10.96
CA LYS A 18 13.55 25.96 -12.39
C LYS A 18 12.43 24.96 -12.60
N LEU A 19 11.82 25.02 -13.79
CA LEU A 19 10.83 24.04 -14.21
C LEU A 19 11.50 22.67 -14.35
N GLU A 20 10.89 21.67 -13.73
CA GLU A 20 11.20 20.24 -13.86
C GLU A 20 9.99 19.54 -14.50
N GLY A 21 10.23 18.42 -15.17
CA GLY A 21 9.21 17.64 -15.86
C GLY A 21 8.84 18.17 -17.27
N PRO A 22 7.84 17.53 -17.91
CA PRO A 22 7.07 16.39 -17.40
C PRO A 22 7.95 15.12 -17.35
N PHE A 23 7.69 14.24 -16.38
CA PHE A 23 8.44 13.00 -16.20
C PHE A 23 7.51 11.82 -15.89
N GLY A 24 7.83 10.63 -16.40
CA GLY A 24 7.04 9.42 -16.13
C GLY A 24 7.30 8.92 -14.70
N ASP A 25 6.28 8.96 -13.84
CA ASP A 25 6.43 8.62 -12.42
C ASP A 25 6.02 7.18 -12.12
N HIS A 26 6.29 6.72 -10.89
CA HIS A 26 5.91 5.41 -10.34
C HIS A 26 4.39 5.16 -10.37
N THR A 27 3.60 6.21 -10.56
CA THR A 27 2.15 6.11 -10.74
C THR A 27 1.76 5.58 -12.12
N GLY A 28 2.71 5.49 -13.06
CA GLY A 28 2.47 5.15 -14.46
C GLY A 28 2.02 6.32 -15.33
N TYR A 29 1.87 7.51 -14.74
CA TYR A 29 1.46 8.74 -15.43
C TYR A 29 2.60 9.76 -15.49
N TYR A 30 2.46 10.74 -16.38
CA TYR A 30 3.37 11.89 -16.42
C TYR A 30 3.05 12.86 -15.28
N SER A 31 4.05 13.19 -14.48
CA SER A 31 3.98 14.30 -13.54
C SER A 31 3.84 15.63 -14.27
N SER A 32 3.15 16.58 -13.63
CA SER A 32 3.01 17.93 -14.15
C SER A 32 4.31 18.71 -14.01
N VAL A 33 4.52 19.69 -14.89
CA VAL A 33 5.66 20.59 -14.80
C VAL A 33 5.49 21.50 -13.57
N ASP A 34 6.52 21.57 -12.72
CA ASP A 34 6.53 22.47 -11.57
C ASP A 34 7.94 23.01 -11.27
N TYR A 35 8.02 24.04 -10.44
CA TYR A 35 9.27 24.66 -10.05
C TYR A 35 9.95 23.86 -8.92
N TYR A 36 11.16 23.38 -9.15
CA TYR A 36 11.98 22.71 -8.12
C TYR A 36 13.31 23.44 -7.88
N PRO A 37 13.94 23.28 -6.70
CA PRO A 37 15.23 23.89 -6.42
C PRO A 37 16.32 23.45 -7.41
N VAL A 38 17.20 24.37 -7.77
CA VAL A 38 18.34 24.08 -8.64
C VAL A 38 19.53 23.60 -7.80
N PHE A 39 20.06 22.42 -8.12
CA PHE A 39 21.31 21.94 -7.54
C PHE A 39 22.50 22.36 -8.42
N HIS A 40 23.38 23.20 -7.86
CA HIS A 40 24.60 23.66 -8.52
C HIS A 40 25.75 22.73 -8.18
N VAL A 41 26.13 21.89 -9.14
CA VAL A 41 27.28 20.99 -9.00
C VAL A 41 28.57 21.80 -9.12
N THR A 42 29.41 21.74 -8.07
CA THR A 42 30.72 22.40 -8.03
C THR A 42 31.87 21.42 -8.17
N CYS A 43 31.66 20.14 -7.83
CA CYS A 43 32.66 19.08 -7.97
C CYS A 43 31.98 17.73 -8.26
N ILE A 44 32.65 16.92 -9.07
CA ILE A 44 32.27 15.53 -9.34
C ILE A 44 33.46 14.65 -8.98
N THR A 45 33.31 13.76 -8.01
CA THR A 45 34.32 12.77 -7.63
C THR A 45 33.81 11.37 -7.97
N HIS A 46 34.68 10.50 -8.49
CA HIS A 46 34.29 9.16 -8.93
C HIS A 46 35.46 8.18 -8.88
N ARG A 47 35.15 6.88 -8.91
CA ARG A 47 36.16 5.80 -9.03
C ARG A 47 36.81 5.81 -10.42
N GLN A 48 37.98 5.19 -10.59
CA GLN A 48 38.71 5.19 -11.86
C GLN A 48 37.89 4.67 -13.07
N ASN A 49 36.98 3.70 -12.83
CA ASN A 49 36.04 3.18 -13.83
C ASN A 49 34.65 3.10 -13.19
N PRO A 50 33.90 4.23 -13.13
CA PRO A 50 32.67 4.27 -12.35
C PRO A 50 31.52 3.57 -13.07
N VAL A 51 30.65 2.91 -12.31
CA VAL A 51 29.36 2.41 -12.79
C VAL A 51 28.27 3.43 -12.51
N TYR A 52 27.58 3.90 -13.56
CA TYR A 52 26.41 4.76 -13.41
C TYR A 52 25.17 3.91 -13.16
N ALA A 53 24.82 3.75 -11.88
CA ALA A 53 23.58 3.10 -11.49
C ALA A 53 22.39 4.05 -11.76
N ALA A 54 21.48 3.61 -12.62
CA ALA A 54 20.26 4.33 -12.96
C ALA A 54 19.08 3.37 -12.92
N THR A 55 17.91 3.91 -12.60
CA THR A 55 16.65 3.19 -12.61
C THR A 55 15.64 3.96 -13.44
N VAL A 56 14.54 3.30 -13.80
CA VAL A 56 13.44 3.90 -14.56
C VAL A 56 12.17 3.65 -13.77
N THR A 57 11.37 4.70 -13.61
CA THR A 57 10.02 4.64 -13.03
C THR A 57 8.98 4.61 -14.14
N GLY A 58 7.79 4.09 -13.82
CA GLY A 58 6.68 3.97 -14.75
C GLY A 58 5.56 3.15 -14.15
N ILE A 59 4.79 2.46 -14.99
CA ILE A 59 3.72 1.58 -14.52
C ILE A 59 4.35 0.46 -13.66
N PRO A 60 3.94 0.28 -12.39
CA PRO A 60 4.49 -0.77 -11.54
C PRO A 60 4.24 -2.19 -12.12
N PRO A 61 5.10 -3.18 -11.85
CA PRO A 61 6.31 -3.11 -11.03
C PRO A 61 7.50 -2.47 -11.75
N MET A 62 8.19 -1.59 -11.05
CA MET A 62 9.56 -1.13 -11.36
C MET A 62 10.45 -1.41 -10.13
N GLU A 63 11.74 -1.06 -10.17
CA GLU A 63 12.70 -1.38 -9.08
C GLU A 63 12.25 -0.85 -7.71
N ASP A 64 11.68 0.36 -7.70
CA ASP A 64 11.12 1.04 -6.54
C ASP A 64 10.00 0.25 -5.85
N ALA A 65 9.21 -0.54 -6.60
CA ALA A 65 8.17 -1.40 -6.04
C ALA A 65 8.75 -2.44 -5.06
N TYR A 66 9.92 -3.01 -5.36
CA TYR A 66 10.58 -3.99 -4.50
C TYR A 66 11.23 -3.32 -3.28
N ILE A 67 11.79 -2.13 -3.45
CA ILE A 67 12.32 -1.32 -2.34
C ILE A 67 11.18 -0.93 -1.39
N GLY A 68 10.03 -0.53 -1.95
CA GLY A 68 8.80 -0.28 -1.22
C GLY A 68 8.35 -1.52 -0.44
N LYS A 69 8.31 -2.69 -1.10
CA LYS A 69 7.91 -3.94 -0.44
C LYS A 69 8.82 -4.31 0.74
N ALA A 70 10.14 -4.12 0.61
CA ALA A 70 11.06 -4.30 1.72
C ALA A 70 10.77 -3.31 2.86
N THR A 71 10.53 -2.04 2.52
CA THR A 71 10.18 -0.98 3.48
C THR A 71 8.91 -1.33 4.25
N GLU A 72 7.85 -1.78 3.58
CA GLU A 72 6.60 -2.24 4.20
C GLU A 72 6.86 -3.31 5.28
N ARG A 73 7.67 -4.33 4.97
CA ARG A 73 8.02 -5.41 5.91
C ARG A 73 8.83 -4.90 7.10
N LEU A 74 9.78 -3.98 6.86
CA LEU A 74 10.61 -3.39 7.91
C LEU A 74 9.79 -2.52 8.89
N PHE A 75 8.77 -1.83 8.40
CA PHE A 75 7.94 -0.95 9.24
C PHE A 75 6.79 -1.66 9.94
N LEU A 76 6.32 -2.81 9.44
CA LEU A 76 5.20 -3.55 10.03
C LEU A 76 5.34 -3.81 11.55
N PRO A 77 6.49 -4.26 12.10
CA PRO A 77 6.65 -4.44 13.55
C PRO A 77 6.39 -3.16 14.35
N PHE A 78 6.84 -2.01 13.84
CA PHE A 78 6.62 -0.71 14.49
C PHE A 78 5.15 -0.28 14.43
N ILE A 79 4.48 -0.52 13.30
CA ILE A 79 3.04 -0.27 13.16
C ILE A 79 2.27 -1.14 14.17
N LYS A 80 2.65 -2.41 14.34
CA LYS A 80 2.02 -3.32 15.31
C LYS A 80 2.23 -2.92 16.77
N ILE A 81 3.30 -2.19 17.10
CA ILE A 81 3.46 -1.62 18.45
C ILE A 81 2.35 -0.58 18.72
N LEU A 82 2.01 0.23 17.71
CA LEU A 82 0.99 1.29 17.83
C LEU A 82 -0.44 0.76 17.64
N ILE A 83 -0.59 -0.26 16.80
CA ILE A 83 -1.87 -0.86 16.39
C ILE A 83 -1.75 -2.40 16.52
N PRO A 84 -1.76 -2.94 17.75
CA PRO A 84 -1.48 -4.36 18.02
C PRO A 84 -2.52 -5.33 17.47
N GLU A 85 -3.69 -4.84 17.08
CA GLU A 85 -4.69 -5.65 16.39
C GLU A 85 -4.32 -6.02 14.95
N ILE A 86 -3.37 -5.32 14.32
CA ILE A 86 -2.92 -5.63 12.96
C ILE A 86 -2.21 -6.98 12.95
N ASN A 87 -2.70 -7.88 12.12
CA ASN A 87 -2.04 -9.15 11.83
C ASN A 87 -0.93 -8.94 10.79
N ASP A 88 -1.32 -8.47 9.60
CA ASP A 88 -0.43 -8.17 8.47
C ASP A 88 -0.96 -7.02 7.61
N ILE A 89 -0.09 -6.42 6.78
CA ILE A 89 -0.42 -5.40 5.79
C ILE A 89 0.08 -5.79 4.39
N ASN A 90 -0.50 -5.23 3.34
CA ASN A 90 0.03 -5.26 1.98
C ASN A 90 -0.24 -3.92 1.29
N LEU A 91 0.80 -3.38 0.65
CA LEU A 91 0.79 -2.24 -0.24
C LEU A 91 0.99 -2.80 -1.66
N PRO A 92 -0.07 -3.32 -2.31
CA PRO A 92 0.04 -3.98 -3.60
C PRO A 92 0.66 -3.08 -4.67
N VAL A 93 1.50 -3.69 -5.50
CA VAL A 93 2.14 -3.05 -6.64
C VAL A 93 1.08 -2.55 -7.63
N GLU A 94 0.02 -3.35 -7.84
CA GLU A 94 -1.15 -3.04 -8.67
C GLU A 94 -1.91 -1.83 -8.18
N GLY A 95 -1.82 -1.54 -6.88
CA GLY A 95 -2.42 -0.38 -6.23
C GLY A 95 -1.49 0.83 -6.14
N VAL A 96 -0.42 0.87 -6.93
CA VAL A 96 0.62 1.92 -6.90
C VAL A 96 1.25 2.01 -5.50
N PHE A 97 1.52 0.85 -4.90
CA PHE A 97 2.14 0.70 -3.59
C PHE A 97 1.38 1.45 -2.48
N HIS A 98 1.80 2.67 -2.14
CA HIS A 98 1.28 3.40 -0.98
C HIS A 98 -0.15 3.93 -1.16
N ASN A 99 -0.67 3.99 -2.40
CA ASN A 99 -2.02 4.47 -2.69
C ASN A 99 -3.13 3.51 -2.21
N LEU A 100 -2.87 2.20 -2.21
CA LEU A 100 -3.78 1.18 -1.69
C LEU A 100 -3.09 0.41 -0.56
N CYS A 101 -3.71 0.38 0.62
CA CYS A 101 -3.30 -0.47 1.71
C CYS A 101 -4.37 -1.50 2.02
N VAL A 102 -3.97 -2.76 2.07
CA VAL A 102 -4.77 -3.84 2.61
C VAL A 102 -4.22 -4.18 3.99
N VAL A 103 -5.08 -4.28 4.99
CA VAL A 103 -4.70 -4.61 6.36
C VAL A 103 -5.61 -5.68 6.93
N SER A 104 -5.02 -6.74 7.48
CA SER A 104 -5.74 -7.78 8.21
C SER A 104 -5.70 -7.48 9.70
N ILE A 105 -6.83 -7.67 10.38
CA ILE A 105 -6.95 -7.36 11.80
C ILE A 105 -7.56 -8.51 12.59
N ASN A 106 -7.11 -8.65 13.84
CA ASN A 106 -7.81 -9.43 14.85
C ASN A 106 -8.96 -8.59 15.40
N LYS A 107 -10.13 -8.67 14.75
CA LYS A 107 -11.33 -7.90 15.13
C LYS A 107 -11.82 -8.30 16.52
N LYS A 108 -12.05 -7.33 17.42
CA LYS A 108 -12.44 -7.58 18.81
C LYS A 108 -13.73 -6.87 19.25
N TYR A 109 -14.21 -5.91 18.47
CA TYR A 109 -15.40 -5.12 18.79
C TYR A 109 -16.00 -4.49 17.51
N PRO A 110 -17.28 -4.08 17.53
CA PRO A 110 -17.90 -3.39 16.40
C PRO A 110 -17.20 -2.07 16.08
N GLY A 111 -16.99 -1.77 14.79
CA GLY A 111 -16.31 -0.55 14.33
C GLY A 111 -14.78 -0.57 14.47
N HIS A 112 -14.17 -1.70 14.87
CA HIS A 112 -12.72 -1.82 15.01
C HIS A 112 -11.96 -1.51 13.70
N ALA A 113 -12.53 -1.89 12.55
CA ALA A 113 -11.95 -1.58 11.24
C ALA A 113 -11.77 -0.07 11.02
N LYS A 114 -12.77 0.75 11.39
CA LYS A 114 -12.68 2.21 11.29
C LYS A 114 -11.59 2.77 12.19
N LYS A 115 -11.45 2.28 13.42
CA LYS A 115 -10.34 2.68 14.32
C LYS A 115 -8.98 2.44 13.65
N VAL A 116 -8.79 1.30 13.01
CA VAL A 116 -7.54 0.96 12.32
C VAL A 116 -7.31 1.87 11.10
N MET A 117 -8.34 2.14 10.29
CA MET A 117 -8.24 3.07 9.16
C MET A 117 -7.75 4.45 9.60
N PHE A 118 -8.41 5.05 10.61
CA PHE A 118 -8.03 6.37 11.11
C PHE A 118 -6.65 6.38 11.77
N ALA A 119 -6.28 5.30 12.46
CA ALA A 119 -4.94 5.17 13.01
C ALA A 119 -3.88 5.16 11.90
N LEU A 120 -4.07 4.36 10.85
CA LEU A 120 -3.15 4.30 9.71
C LEU A 120 -3.03 5.66 8.99
N TRP A 121 -4.15 6.34 8.71
CA TRP A 121 -4.10 7.68 8.12
C TRP A 121 -3.45 8.74 9.01
N GLY A 122 -3.35 8.49 10.32
CA GLY A 122 -2.62 9.35 11.26
C GLY A 122 -1.11 9.07 11.35
N LEU A 123 -0.59 8.03 10.68
CA LEU A 123 0.80 7.56 10.86
C LEU A 123 1.74 8.00 9.75
N GLY A 124 2.51 9.06 9.98
CA GLY A 124 3.66 9.42 9.13
C GLY A 124 3.30 9.43 7.64
N GLN A 125 4.04 8.67 6.82
CA GLN A 125 3.81 8.59 5.38
C GLN A 125 2.53 7.83 4.97
N MET A 126 1.94 7.01 5.86
CA MET A 126 0.64 6.36 5.61
C MET A 126 -0.51 7.37 5.52
N MET A 127 -0.29 8.63 5.93
CA MET A 127 -1.24 9.72 5.70
C MET A 127 -1.53 9.94 4.21
N PHE A 128 -0.64 9.53 3.30
CA PHE A 128 -0.85 9.65 1.86
C PHE A 128 -1.64 8.49 1.27
N THR A 129 -1.78 7.37 1.98
CA THR A 129 -2.59 6.25 1.52
C THR A 129 -4.02 6.69 1.23
N LYS A 130 -4.45 6.44 -0.01
CA LYS A 130 -5.73 6.90 -0.53
C LYS A 130 -6.85 5.94 -0.15
N ILE A 131 -6.60 4.64 -0.34
CA ILE A 131 -7.59 3.59 -0.11
C ILE A 131 -7.05 2.62 0.94
N ILE A 132 -7.84 2.33 1.97
CA ILE A 132 -7.55 1.29 2.97
C ILE A 132 -8.64 0.23 2.93
N ILE A 133 -8.28 -1.02 2.67
CA ILE A 133 -9.18 -2.18 2.79
C ILE A 133 -8.82 -2.92 4.07
N VAL A 134 -9.77 -3.04 4.99
CA VAL A 134 -9.59 -3.78 6.23
C VAL A 134 -10.29 -5.13 6.12
N VAL A 135 -9.54 -6.21 6.33
CA VAL A 135 -10.03 -7.61 6.30
C VAL A 135 -9.78 -8.32 7.63
N ASP A 136 -10.40 -9.47 7.83
CA ASP A 136 -10.18 -10.31 9.01
C ASP A 136 -8.78 -10.98 8.96
N ALA A 137 -8.29 -11.43 10.13
CA ALA A 137 -6.96 -12.05 10.28
C ALA A 137 -6.76 -13.35 9.50
N ASP A 138 -7.84 -14.02 9.09
CA ASP A 138 -7.81 -15.24 8.29
C ASP A 138 -7.67 -14.99 6.78
N VAL A 139 -7.68 -13.72 6.35
CA VAL A 139 -7.49 -13.34 4.94
C VAL A 139 -6.02 -13.06 4.69
N ASN A 140 -5.44 -13.76 3.71
CA ASN A 140 -4.07 -13.52 3.28
C ASN A 140 -3.97 -12.21 2.48
N VAL A 141 -3.53 -11.14 3.13
CA VAL A 141 -3.39 -9.82 2.48
C VAL A 141 -2.36 -9.78 1.36
N GLN A 142 -1.43 -10.75 1.30
CA GLN A 142 -0.45 -10.86 0.23
C GLN A 142 -1.06 -11.50 -1.04
N ASN A 143 -2.23 -12.14 -0.93
CA ASN A 143 -2.98 -12.66 -2.07
C ASN A 143 -4.11 -11.70 -2.44
N ILE A 144 -3.91 -10.93 -3.52
CA ILE A 144 -4.90 -9.94 -3.95
C ILE A 144 -6.21 -10.58 -4.41
N GLU A 145 -6.20 -11.82 -4.91
CA GLU A 145 -7.43 -12.52 -5.28
C GLU A 145 -8.32 -12.76 -4.05
N ASP A 146 -7.73 -13.20 -2.92
CA ASP A 146 -8.46 -13.40 -1.66
C ASP A 146 -9.04 -12.07 -1.15
N VAL A 147 -8.26 -10.99 -1.22
CA VAL A 147 -8.70 -9.65 -0.80
C VAL A 147 -9.87 -9.16 -1.64
N LEU A 148 -9.79 -9.31 -2.96
CA LEU A 148 -10.85 -8.90 -3.89
C LEU A 148 -12.11 -9.74 -3.69
N TRP A 149 -11.97 -11.05 -3.51
CA TRP A 149 -13.10 -11.95 -3.21
C TRP A 149 -13.81 -11.56 -1.91
N VAL A 150 -13.05 -11.35 -0.83
CA VAL A 150 -13.60 -10.94 0.47
C VAL A 150 -14.24 -9.58 0.38
N THR A 151 -13.59 -8.61 -0.28
CA THR A 151 -14.14 -7.27 -0.47
C THR A 151 -15.44 -7.31 -1.27
N GLY A 152 -15.50 -8.08 -2.36
CA GLY A 152 -16.70 -8.21 -3.19
C GLY A 152 -17.85 -8.98 -2.53
N SER A 153 -17.57 -9.79 -1.50
CA SER A 153 -18.58 -10.64 -0.83
C SER A 153 -19.03 -10.14 0.54
N ARG A 154 -18.20 -9.37 1.27
CA ARG A 154 -18.48 -8.94 2.66
C ARG A 154 -18.88 -7.47 2.81
N VAL A 155 -18.75 -6.66 1.76
CA VAL A 155 -18.98 -5.21 1.80
C VAL A 155 -20.39 -4.87 1.34
N GLU A 156 -21.15 -4.18 2.19
CA GLU A 156 -22.31 -3.39 1.76
C GLU A 156 -21.85 -1.94 1.59
N PRO A 157 -21.78 -1.41 0.37
CA PRO A 157 -21.08 -0.15 0.11
C PRO A 157 -21.56 1.04 0.94
N LYS A 158 -22.87 1.18 1.17
CA LYS A 158 -23.40 2.34 1.91
C LYS A 158 -23.02 2.33 3.39
N ARG A 159 -22.94 1.14 4.00
CA ARG A 159 -22.62 0.94 5.42
C ARG A 159 -21.12 0.87 5.68
N ASP A 160 -20.39 0.19 4.79
CA ASP A 160 -19.04 -0.30 5.06
C ASP A 160 -17.94 0.53 4.41
N VAL A 161 -18.30 1.47 3.53
CA VAL A 161 -17.37 2.44 2.95
C VAL A 161 -17.42 3.74 3.75
N VAL A 162 -16.24 4.22 4.12
CA VAL A 162 -16.03 5.54 4.72
C VAL A 162 -15.30 6.40 3.70
N ILE A 163 -15.83 7.59 3.44
CA ILE A 163 -15.16 8.60 2.63
C ILE A 163 -14.80 9.77 3.54
N ILE A 164 -13.53 10.17 3.52
CA ILE A 164 -13.05 11.40 4.15
C ILE A 164 -12.75 12.39 3.03
N GLU A 165 -13.44 13.52 3.04
CA GLU A 165 -13.20 14.59 2.08
C GLU A 165 -12.09 15.52 2.58
N ASN A 166 -11.45 16.24 1.65
CA ASN A 166 -10.47 17.29 1.94
C ASN A 166 -9.33 16.83 2.88
N ALA A 167 -8.80 15.65 2.63
CA ALA A 167 -7.68 15.07 3.36
C ALA A 167 -6.34 15.33 2.64
N PRO A 168 -5.20 15.28 3.34
CA PRO A 168 -3.88 15.42 2.73
C PRO A 168 -3.64 14.38 1.63
N ALA A 169 -3.06 14.82 0.52
CA ALA A 169 -2.70 13.97 -0.61
C ALA A 169 -1.24 14.17 -1.01
N ASP A 170 -0.69 13.18 -1.71
CA ASP A 170 0.66 13.25 -2.27
C ASP A 170 0.75 14.36 -3.33
N ALA A 171 1.95 14.88 -3.58
CA ALA A 171 2.21 15.84 -4.64
C ALA A 171 1.84 15.30 -6.03
N LEU A 172 1.93 13.97 -6.19
CA LEU A 172 1.76 13.19 -7.41
C LEU A 172 0.39 12.51 -7.48
N GLU A 173 -0.58 12.93 -6.67
CA GLU A 173 -1.95 12.42 -6.74
C GLU A 173 -2.63 12.87 -8.04
N ASN A 174 -2.61 11.99 -9.04
CA ASN A 174 -3.07 12.30 -10.41
C ASN A 174 -4.59 12.47 -10.54
N ALA A 175 -5.37 11.87 -9.65
CA ALA A 175 -6.83 11.91 -9.74
C ALA A 175 -7.45 13.05 -8.93
N SER A 176 -6.65 13.86 -8.23
CA SER A 176 -7.17 15.03 -7.52
C SER A 176 -7.21 16.26 -8.43
N GLU A 177 -8.28 17.05 -8.29
CA GLU A 177 -8.37 18.40 -8.87
C GLU A 177 -7.44 19.38 -8.15
N PHE A 178 -7.19 19.17 -6.86
CA PHE A 178 -6.42 20.08 -6.01
C PHE A 178 -5.07 19.49 -5.65
N LYS A 179 -4.03 20.33 -5.70
CA LYS A 179 -2.69 19.95 -5.27
C LYS A 179 -2.66 19.68 -3.76
N PHE A 180 -2.07 18.55 -3.36
CA PHE A 180 -1.91 18.12 -1.97
C PHE A 180 -3.21 17.88 -1.17
N LEU A 181 -4.36 17.88 -1.83
CA LEU A 181 -5.67 17.73 -1.19
C LEU A 181 -6.49 16.74 -2.00
N SER A 182 -7.03 15.69 -1.39
CA SER A 182 -7.92 14.73 -2.05
C SER A 182 -8.88 14.08 -1.05
N SER A 183 -9.73 13.17 -1.52
CA SER A 183 -10.52 12.32 -0.64
C SER A 183 -9.78 11.01 -0.32
N LYS A 184 -10.16 10.38 0.79
CA LYS A 184 -9.69 9.05 1.19
C LYS A 184 -10.85 8.10 1.35
N MET A 185 -10.62 6.83 1.03
CA MET A 185 -11.63 5.77 1.10
C MET A 185 -11.17 4.66 2.03
N GLY A 186 -12.00 4.33 3.02
CA GLY A 186 -11.83 3.17 3.87
C GLY A 186 -12.92 2.15 3.55
N ILE A 187 -12.55 0.89 3.38
CA ILE A 187 -13.47 -0.22 3.08
C ILE A 187 -13.36 -1.23 4.21
N ASP A 188 -14.43 -1.38 4.99
CA ASP A 188 -14.53 -2.43 6.00
C ASP A 188 -15.03 -3.72 5.33
N ALA A 189 -14.09 -4.58 4.94
CA ALA A 189 -14.37 -5.91 4.39
C ALA A 189 -14.30 -7.02 5.47
N THR A 190 -14.32 -6.65 6.76
CA THR A 190 -14.36 -7.63 7.86
C THR A 190 -15.74 -8.29 7.98
N ARG A 191 -15.82 -9.46 8.61
CA ARG A 191 -17.11 -10.06 8.98
C ARG A 191 -17.87 -9.12 9.91
N LYS A 192 -19.16 -8.95 9.63
CA LYS A 192 -20.02 -8.05 10.39
C LYS A 192 -20.61 -8.76 11.60
N TRP A 193 -20.47 -8.13 12.75
CA TRP A 193 -21.00 -8.63 14.01
C TRP A 193 -22.46 -8.20 14.16
N LYS A 194 -23.21 -8.86 15.04
CA LYS A 194 -24.64 -8.56 15.28
C LYS A 194 -24.89 -7.10 15.71
N GLU A 195 -23.90 -6.43 16.30
CA GLU A 195 -23.97 -5.02 16.67
C GLU A 195 -23.80 -4.07 15.48
N GLU A 196 -23.33 -4.56 14.33
CA GLU A 196 -23.07 -3.78 13.11
C GLU A 196 -24.19 -3.95 12.06
N VAL A 197 -25.06 -4.95 12.24
CA VAL A 197 -26.11 -5.31 11.27
C VAL A 197 -27.40 -5.74 11.95
N ASN A 198 -28.54 -5.40 11.34
CA ASN A 198 -29.87 -5.72 11.88
C ASN A 198 -30.27 -7.21 11.75
N LYS A 199 -29.47 -8.01 11.04
CA LYS A 199 -29.67 -9.45 10.88
C LYS A 199 -28.33 -10.15 10.84
N GLU A 200 -28.26 -11.35 11.38
CA GLU A 200 -27.06 -12.19 11.30
C GLU A 200 -26.75 -12.50 9.83
N LEU A 201 -25.48 -12.31 9.45
CA LEU A 201 -24.98 -12.62 8.11
C LEU A 201 -24.16 -13.90 8.21
N ASN A 202 -24.54 -14.93 7.45
CA ASN A 202 -23.69 -16.10 7.30
C ASN A 202 -22.56 -15.78 6.30
N LEU A 203 -21.37 -15.50 6.84
CA LEU A 203 -20.13 -15.25 6.10
C LEU A 203 -19.09 -16.33 6.38
N GLU A 204 -19.54 -17.55 6.72
CA GLU A 204 -18.68 -18.71 6.79
C GLU A 204 -18.15 -19.06 5.40
N VAL A 205 -16.85 -19.30 5.33
CA VAL A 205 -16.21 -19.73 4.08
C VAL A 205 -16.56 -21.20 3.87
N ALA A 206 -17.04 -21.53 2.68
CA ALA A 206 -17.29 -22.91 2.32
C ALA A 206 -15.95 -23.64 2.20
N GLU A 207 -15.65 -24.48 3.17
CA GLU A 207 -14.42 -25.28 3.20
C GLU A 207 -14.74 -26.78 3.29
N MET A 208 -13.88 -27.59 2.66
CA MET A 208 -13.88 -29.03 2.93
C MET A 208 -13.46 -29.28 4.38
N SER A 209 -14.02 -30.30 5.02
CA SER A 209 -13.57 -30.68 6.36
C SER A 209 -12.11 -31.14 6.34
N GLU A 210 -11.41 -30.96 7.46
CA GLU A 210 -10.00 -31.37 7.60
C GLU A 210 -9.79 -32.86 7.32
N GLU A 211 -10.76 -33.71 7.66
CA GLU A 211 -10.75 -35.14 7.31
C GLU A 211 -10.72 -35.35 5.79
N ILE A 212 -11.52 -34.59 5.04
CA ILE A 212 -11.59 -34.69 3.58
C ILE A 212 -10.32 -34.11 2.95
N LYS A 213 -9.84 -32.94 3.42
CA LYS A 213 -8.57 -32.35 2.96
C LYS A 213 -7.44 -33.37 3.09
N LYS A 214 -7.26 -33.94 4.28
CA LYS A 214 -6.23 -34.97 4.54
C LYS A 214 -6.39 -36.21 3.65
N ARG A 215 -7.62 -36.69 3.46
CA ARG A 215 -7.90 -37.85 2.61
C ARG A 215 -7.58 -37.58 1.13
N VAL A 216 -7.75 -36.35 0.66
CA VAL A 216 -7.38 -35.92 -0.69
C VAL A 216 -5.86 -35.82 -0.79
N ASP A 217 -5.20 -35.20 0.18
CA ASP A 217 -3.73 -35.04 0.22
C ASP A 217 -3.02 -36.41 0.22
N GLU A 218 -3.47 -37.37 1.03
CA GLU A 218 -2.94 -38.74 1.06
C GLU A 218 -3.09 -39.51 -0.27
N LYS A 219 -3.97 -39.02 -1.16
CA LYS A 219 -4.23 -39.61 -2.47
C LYS A 219 -3.74 -38.74 -3.62
N TRP A 220 -3.13 -37.59 -3.35
CA TRP A 220 -2.77 -36.60 -4.37
C TRP A 220 -1.93 -37.22 -5.48
N ASP A 221 -0.87 -37.93 -5.11
CA ASP A 221 0.04 -38.63 -6.04
C ASP A 221 -0.67 -39.72 -6.89
N LYS A 222 -1.80 -40.25 -6.41
CA LYS A 222 -2.57 -41.29 -7.13
C LYS A 222 -3.49 -40.71 -8.19
N PHE A 223 -3.72 -39.40 -8.18
CA PHE A 223 -4.59 -38.74 -9.15
C PHE A 223 -3.86 -38.31 -10.42
N GLU A 224 -2.53 -38.48 -10.50
CA GLU A 224 -1.71 -38.14 -11.68
C GLU A 224 -1.88 -36.68 -12.16
N PHE A 225 -2.31 -35.78 -11.27
CA PHE A 225 -2.20 -34.35 -11.48
C PHE A 225 -0.74 -33.97 -11.17
N GLY A 226 0.03 -33.73 -12.23
CA GLY A 226 1.50 -33.65 -12.21
C GLY A 226 2.12 -32.67 -11.20
#